data_AF-A0A3N5QXG7-F1
#
_entry.id   AF-A0A3N5QXG7-F1
#
_cell.length_a   1.000
_cell.length_b   1.000
_cell.length_c   1.000
_cell.angle_alpha   90.00
_cell.angle_beta   90.00
_cell.angle_gamma   90.00
#
_symmetry.space_group_name_H-M   'P 1'
#
loop_
_entity.id
_entity.type
_entity.pdbx_description
1 polymer ?
#
loop_
_entity_poly.entity_id
_entity_poly.type
_entity_poly.pdbx_seq_one_letter_code
_entity_poly.pdbx_strand_id
1 'polypeptide(L)' 'MIALPADKPLLLVSYECDFVTRGYIEPIRVGDRLPEMPLFLEPEHFVNVPLEQTYNGAWQAVPDRWRRVIEAP' A
#
# COMPACT_ATOMS: atom_id res chain seq x y z
N MET A 1 13.29 10.62 -12.16
CA MET A 1 13.37 9.34 -11.41
C MET A 1 13.48 9.70 -9.95
N ILE A 2 12.62 9.16 -9.08
CA ILE A 2 12.68 9.44 -7.63
C ILE A 2 13.75 8.53 -7.03
N ALA A 3 14.68 9.10 -6.28
CA ALA A 3 15.70 8.33 -5.55
C ALA A 3 15.11 7.85 -4.23
N LEU A 4 15.15 6.54 -3.98
CA LEU A 4 14.62 5.94 -2.76
C LEU A 4 15.71 5.77 -1.70
N PRO A 5 15.36 5.83 -0.40
CA PRO A 5 16.27 5.42 0.66
C PRO A 5 16.71 3.98 0.45
N ALA A 6 17.99 3.69 0.69
CA ALA A 6 18.57 2.37 0.46
C ALA A 6 17.91 1.27 1.32
N ASP A 7 17.41 1.63 2.49
CA ASP A 7 16.72 0.76 3.44
C ASP A 7 15.21 0.59 3.15
N LYS A 8 14.65 1.39 2.24
CA LYS A 8 13.22 1.39 1.89
C LYS A 8 13.03 1.43 0.36
N PRO A 9 13.34 0.31 -0.33
CA PRO A 9 13.41 0.29 -1.79
C PRO A 9 12.04 0.13 -2.48
N LEU A 10 10.95 -0.01 -1.73
CA LEU A 10 9.60 -0.16 -2.25
C LEU A 10 8.79 1.11 -2.00
N LEU A 11 7.68 1.28 -2.74
CA LEU A 11 6.83 2.45 -2.66
C LEU A 11 5.37 2.06 -2.47
N LEU A 12 4.69 2.79 -1.60
CA LEU A 12 3.25 3.00 -1.70
C LEU A 12 3.01 4.34 -2.39
N VAL A 13 2.02 4.38 -3.27
CA VAL A 13 1.67 5.61 -3.99
C VAL A 13 0.16 5.79 -3.99
N SER A 14 -0.27 6.96 -3.54
CA SER A 14 -1.63 7.44 -3.72
C SER A 14 -1.66 8.47 -4.83
N TYR A 15 -2.59 8.33 -5.76
CA TYR A 15 -2.75 9.25 -6.87
C TYR A 15 -3.99 10.11 -6.69
N GLU A 16 -3.83 11.41 -6.86
CA GLU A 16 -4.89 12.39 -6.99
C GLU A 16 -4.90 12.90 -8.43
N CYS A 17 -6.08 12.92 -9.06
CA CYS A 17 -6.22 13.36 -10.45
C CYS A 17 -7.16 14.56 -10.54
N ASP A 18 -6.62 15.69 -11.01
CA ASP A 18 -7.35 16.88 -11.42
C ASP A 18 -6.89 17.28 -12.85
N PHE A 19 -6.62 18.56 -13.13
CA PHE A 19 -5.90 19.01 -14.33
C PHE A 19 -4.49 18.42 -14.46
N VAL A 20 -3.91 17.95 -13.35
CA VAL A 20 -2.65 17.21 -13.31
C VAL A 20 -2.79 16.02 -12.35
N THR A 21 -2.01 14.95 -12.58
CA THR A 21 -1.90 13.83 -11.64
C THR A 21 -0.82 14.13 -10.61
N ARG A 22 -1.20 14.16 -9.33
CA ARG A 22 -0.26 14.25 -8.19
C ARG A 22 -0.09 12.87 -7.56
N GLY A 23 1.15 12.49 -7.29
CA GLY A 23 1.49 11.26 -6.59
C GLY A 23 2.03 11.55 -5.19
N TYR A 24 1.43 10.95 -4.18
CA TYR A 24 1.86 10.99 -2.78
C TYR A 24 2.56 9.67 -2.48
N ILE A 25 3.85 9.75 -2.16
CA ILE A 25 4.75 8.59 -2.19
C ILE A 25 5.29 8.35 -0.79
N GLU A 26 5.18 7.11 -0.32
CA GLU A 26 5.70 6.65 0.96
C GLU A 26 6.68 5.48 0.73
N PRO A 27 7.99 5.68 0.96
CA PRO A 27 8.98 4.61 0.88
C PRO A 27 8.85 3.59 2.01
N ILE A 28 8.87 2.31 1.66
CA ILE A 28 8.76 1.18 2.59
C ILE A 28 9.74 0.06 2.22
N ARG A 29 9.89 -0.93 3.11
CA ARG A 29 10.52 -2.23 2.81
C ARG A 29 9.62 -3.38 3.25
N VAL A 30 9.95 -4.59 2.80
CA VAL A 30 9.31 -5.81 3.32
C VAL A 30 9.50 -5.90 4.83
N GLY A 31 8.43 -6.24 5.53
CA GLY A 31 8.37 -6.34 6.99
C GLY A 31 8.07 -5.03 7.71
N ASP A 32 7.98 -3.90 7.02
CA ASP A 32 7.41 -2.69 7.60
C ASP A 32 5.88 -2.83 7.74
N ARG A 33 5.33 -2.21 8.79
CA ARG A 33 3.88 -2.02 8.91
C ARG A 33 3.43 -1.04 7.82
N LEU A 34 2.38 -1.39 7.08
CA LEU A 34 1.80 -0.52 6.06
C LEU A 34 1.08 0.67 6.74
N PRO A 35 1.44 1.93 6.42
CA PRO A 35 0.71 3.08 6.92
C PRO A 35 -0.69 3.16 6.29
N GLU A 36 -1.55 3.99 6.90
CA GLU A 36 -2.76 4.41 6.21
C GLU A 36 -2.39 5.32 5.05
N MET A 37 -3.01 5.12 3.89
CA MET A 37 -2.74 5.90 2.69
C MET A 37 -4.01 6.63 2.25
N PRO A 38 -3.91 7.84 1.68
CA PRO A 38 -5.07 8.55 1.19
C PRO A 38 -5.63 7.88 -0.08
N LEU A 39 -6.91 7.57 -0.09
CA LEU A 39 -7.67 7.25 -1.29
C LEU A 39 -8.45 8.50 -1.71
N PHE A 40 -7.97 9.16 -2.75
CA PHE A 40 -8.62 10.35 -3.30
C PHE A 40 -9.89 9.95 -4.04
N LEU A 41 -11.00 10.61 -3.71
CA LEU A 41 -12.30 10.43 -4.36
C LEU A 41 -12.57 11.55 -5.37
N GLU A 42 -12.06 12.75 -5.07
CA GLU A 42 -12.04 13.93 -5.91
C GLU A 42 -10.82 14.78 -5.53
N PRO A 43 -10.44 15.80 -6.33
CA PRO A 43 -9.35 16.70 -5.97
C PRO A 43 -9.57 17.29 -4.56
N GLU A 44 -8.51 17.26 -3.75
CA GLU A 44 -8.42 17.74 -2.37
C GLU A 44 -9.26 16.97 -1.35
N HIS A 45 -10.01 15.94 -1.76
CA HIS A 45 -10.85 15.14 -0.85
C HIS A 45 -10.49 13.66 -0.91
N PHE A 46 -10.10 13.12 0.24
CA PHE A 46 -9.68 11.74 0.39
C PHE A 46 -10.19 11.15 1.69
N VAL A 47 -10.17 9.82 1.73
CA VAL A 47 -10.30 9.06 2.97
C VAL A 47 -9.02 8.25 3.18
N ASN A 48 -8.53 8.18 4.41
CA ASN A 48 -7.41 7.31 4.73
C ASN A 48 -7.89 5.86 4.77
N VAL A 49 -7.22 4.99 4.03
CA VAL A 49 -7.52 3.56 4.00
C VAL A 49 -6.52 2.77 4.86
N PRO A 50 -6.98 1.87 5.76
CA PRO A 50 -6.09 1.12 6.63
C PRO A 50 -5.53 -0.11 5.91
N LEU A 51 -4.46 0.11 5.12
CA LEU A 51 -3.86 -0.93 4.28
C LEU A 51 -3.46 -2.17 5.10
N GLU A 52 -2.69 -2.00 6.17
CA GLU A 52 -2.23 -3.09 7.04
C GLU A 52 -3.39 -3.97 7.52
N GLN A 53 -4.45 -3.35 8.05
CA GLN A 53 -5.61 -4.07 8.56
C GLN A 53 -6.34 -4.82 7.44
N THR A 54 -6.49 -4.18 6.28
CA THR A 54 -7.19 -4.76 5.13
C THR A 54 -6.43 -5.96 4.57
N TYR A 55 -5.11 -5.86 4.39
CA TYR A 55 -4.28 -6.97 3.93
C TYR A 55 -4.23 -8.12 4.95
N ASN A 56 -4.10 -7.82 6.24
CA ASN A 56 -4.15 -8.83 7.29
C ASN A 56 -5.49 -9.54 7.34
N GLY A 57 -6.60 -8.80 7.24
CA GLY A 57 -7.95 -9.38 7.19
C GLY A 57 -8.14 -10.27 5.95
N ALA A 58 -7.68 -9.81 4.78
CA ALA A 58 -7.72 -10.60 3.55
C ALA A 58 -6.92 -11.89 3.69
N TRP A 59 -5.69 -11.82 4.24
CA TRP A 59 -4.85 -12.99 4.47
C TRP A 59 -5.47 -13.99 5.45
N GLN A 60 -6.03 -13.51 6.57
CA GLN A 60 -6.71 -14.35 7.56
C GLN A 60 -7.93 -15.08 6.96
N ALA A 61 -8.60 -14.48 5.98
CA ALA A 61 -9.73 -15.09 5.28
C ALA A 61 -9.31 -16.14 4.22
N VAL A 62 -8.02 -16.24 3.87
CA VAL A 62 -7.54 -17.24 2.91
C VAL A 62 -7.60 -18.64 3.55
N PRO A 63 -8.26 -19.63 2.92
CA PRO A 63 -8.27 -21.00 3.42
C PRO A 63 -6.87 -21.59 3.57
N ASP A 64 -6.64 -22.39 4.61
CA ASP A 64 -5.33 -22.98 4.96
C ASP A 64 -4.66 -23.69 3.78
N ARG A 65 -5.44 -24.41 2.97
CA ARG A 65 -4.94 -25.09 1.77
C ARG A 65 -4.22 -24.12 0.84
N TRP A 66 -4.76 -22.93 0.63
CA TRP A 66 -4.19 -21.92 -0.27
C TRP A 66 -3.08 -21.13 0.41
N ARG A 67 -3.17 -20.86 1.72
CA ARG A 67 -2.08 -20.22 2.47
C ARG A 67 -0.78 -21.02 2.36
N ARG A 68 -0.86 -22.35 2.49
CA ARG A 68 0.30 -23.25 2.32
C ARG A 68 0.93 -23.21 0.93
N VAL A 69 0.15 -22.90 -0.11
CA VAL A 69 0.67 -22.77 -1.49
C VAL A 69 1.41 -21.44 -1.64
N ILE A 70 0.91 -20.37 -1.03
CA ILE A 70 1.49 -19.02 -1.10
C ILE A 70 2.76 -18.91 -0.24
N GLU A 71 2.77 -19.56 0.93
CA GLU A 71 3.93 -19.60 1.84
C GLU A 71 5.03 -20.59 1.41
N ALA A 72 4.77 -21.43 0.40
CA ALA A 72 5.78 -22.34 -0.12
C ALA A 72 6.94 -21.54 -0.75
N PRO A 73 8.21 -21.91 -0.48
CA PRO A 73 9.39 -21.22 -1.00
C PRO A 73 9.49 -21.20 -2.53
#